data_AF-A0A528B293-F1
#
_entry.id   AF-A0A528B293-F1
#
_cell.length_a   1.000
_cell.length_b   1.000
_cell.length_c   1.000
_cell.angle_alpha   90.00
_cell.angle_beta   90.00
_cell.angle_gamma   90.00
#
_symmetry.space_group_name_H-M   'P 1'
#
loop_
_entity.id
_entity.type
_entity.pdbx_description
1 polymer ?
#
loop_
_entity_poly.entity_id
_entity_poly.type
_entity_poly.pdbx_seq_one_letter_code
_entity_poly.pdbx_strand_id
1 'polypeptide(L)'
;MSTPASATKLDTQFHAWLNGDLWPEASAKGISKKTFDAAFDGVKPNLKLPDLVMPGKKATTPRKQHQAEFGSPGAYFAEKTVRAVTAGGRTRAAANARAIAAIEKRYGVPGEVLLAIWGRESGFGAAKMPYDAFEVLGTKAFMATRKDFFRTELVAALEIVERGLAPVGAMKSSWAGALGQPQFMPTSFLRHAVDFDGDGRVDIWNSVPDTLASIANYLVHYGWVKGRGWGLEVTVPEAVSCSLEGPDQGKRISQWADMGIKRVAARPFPARELKAEGFLLMPAGRGGPAFIVTPNFYVLKQYNTSDLYALFIGHGADRIANGDSNFSGRWGEVGGLHRSDIATLQRALEAEGYDVGSADGLPGFKTRRSIGKWQARNGRAATCFPDADLVTALK
;
A
#
# COMPACT_ATOMS: atom_id res chain seq x y z
N MET A 1 41.19 3.67 8.26
CA MET A 1 40.09 4.02 9.20
C MET A 1 39.66 2.75 9.89
N SER A 2 39.97 2.57 11.18
CA SER A 2 39.60 1.36 11.92
C SER A 2 38.08 1.29 12.10
N THR A 3 37.46 0.23 11.58
CA THR A 3 36.07 -0.13 11.88
C THR A 3 35.95 -0.40 13.39
N PRO A 4 34.95 0.16 14.08
CA PRO A 4 34.80 -0.02 15.52
C PRO A 4 34.53 -1.50 15.86
N ALA A 5 35.13 -2.01 16.94
CA ALA A 5 35.06 -3.43 17.35
C ALA A 5 33.62 -3.99 17.48
N SER A 6 32.64 -3.12 17.79
CA SER A 6 31.22 -3.48 17.85
C SER A 6 30.61 -3.82 16.47
N ALA A 7 31.04 -3.14 15.40
CA ALA A 7 30.59 -3.42 14.03
C ALA A 7 31.14 -4.77 13.54
N THR A 8 32.42 -5.05 13.79
CA THR A 8 33.04 -6.35 13.46
C THR A 8 32.34 -7.54 14.14
N LYS A 9 31.89 -7.34 15.39
CA LYS A 9 31.14 -8.37 16.12
C LYS A 9 29.75 -8.62 15.52
N LEU A 10 29.12 -7.60 14.96
CA LEU A 10 27.80 -7.74 14.33
C LEU A 10 27.89 -8.39 12.95
N ASP A 11 28.87 -8.00 12.12
CA ASP A 11 29.16 -8.64 10.83
C ASP A 11 29.40 -10.15 11.04
N THR A 12 30.20 -10.51 12.04
CA THR A 12 30.48 -11.91 12.39
C THR A 12 29.20 -12.67 12.78
N GLN A 13 28.33 -12.08 13.61
CA GLN A 13 27.05 -12.70 13.99
C GLN A 13 26.12 -12.85 12.79
N PHE A 14 26.09 -11.87 11.89
CA PHE A 14 25.29 -11.92 10.68
C PHE A 14 25.75 -13.04 9.74
N HIS A 15 27.05 -13.18 9.50
CA HIS A 15 27.57 -14.29 8.68
C HIS A 15 27.37 -15.65 9.34
N ALA A 16 27.50 -15.75 10.67
CA ALA A 16 27.17 -16.97 11.41
C ALA A 16 25.68 -17.33 11.27
N TRP A 17 24.79 -16.33 11.35
CA TRP A 17 23.35 -16.50 11.11
C TRP A 17 23.04 -16.93 9.67
N LEU A 18 23.66 -16.29 8.67
CA LEU A 18 23.49 -16.68 7.27
C LEU A 18 23.83 -18.16 7.05
N ASN A 19 24.95 -18.64 7.59
CA ASN A 19 25.41 -20.00 7.36
C ASN A 19 24.74 -21.05 8.26
N GLY A 20 24.48 -20.71 9.52
CA GLY A 20 23.96 -21.64 10.52
C GLY A 20 22.44 -21.71 10.58
N ASP A 21 21.73 -20.67 10.11
CA ASP A 21 20.28 -20.55 10.25
C ASP A 21 19.58 -20.32 8.90
N LEU A 22 20.00 -19.32 8.10
CA LEU A 22 19.33 -19.06 6.82
C LEU A 22 19.64 -20.12 5.75
N TRP A 23 20.92 -20.52 5.61
CA TRP A 23 21.37 -21.45 4.58
C TRP A 23 20.67 -22.82 4.64
N PRO A 24 20.51 -23.48 5.80
CA PRO A 24 19.76 -24.74 5.87
C PRO A 24 18.33 -24.63 5.31
N GLU A 25 17.63 -23.53 5.58
CA GLU A 25 16.29 -23.30 5.02
C GLU A 25 16.34 -23.06 3.51
N ALA A 26 17.23 -22.19 3.04
CA ALA A 26 17.36 -21.88 1.62
C ALA A 26 17.71 -23.14 0.81
N SER A 27 18.65 -23.95 1.31
CA SER A 27 19.03 -25.24 0.75
C SER A 27 17.85 -26.22 0.69
N ALA A 28 17.06 -26.31 1.77
CA ALA A 28 15.87 -27.16 1.81
C ALA A 28 14.78 -26.73 0.80
N LYS A 29 14.80 -25.46 0.37
CA LYS A 29 13.93 -24.92 -0.69
C LYS A 29 14.55 -24.98 -2.10
N GLY A 30 15.68 -25.68 -2.25
CA GLY A 30 16.33 -25.93 -3.54
C GLY A 30 17.29 -24.84 -4.01
N ILE A 31 17.63 -23.86 -3.16
CA ILE A 31 18.62 -22.84 -3.50
C ILE A 31 20.02 -23.45 -3.50
N SER A 32 20.76 -23.27 -4.60
CA SER A 32 22.12 -23.78 -4.69
C SER A 32 23.09 -22.96 -3.83
N LYS A 33 24.16 -23.61 -3.35
CA LYS A 33 25.21 -22.92 -2.57
C LYS A 33 25.87 -21.81 -3.40
N LYS A 34 26.01 -22.03 -4.72
CA LYS A 34 26.51 -21.02 -5.67
C LYS A 34 25.64 -19.76 -5.67
N THR A 35 24.32 -19.89 -5.79
CA THR A 35 23.39 -18.75 -5.76
C THR A 35 23.42 -18.05 -4.41
N PHE A 36 23.40 -18.82 -3.32
CA PHE A 36 23.45 -18.27 -1.97
C PHE A 36 24.73 -17.46 -1.73
N ASP A 37 25.88 -18.03 -2.06
CA ASP A 37 27.17 -17.37 -1.85
C ASP A 37 27.31 -16.12 -2.73
N ALA A 38 26.86 -16.19 -4.00
CA ALA A 38 26.86 -15.03 -4.89
C ALA A 38 25.93 -13.90 -4.40
N ALA A 39 24.78 -14.25 -3.81
CA ALA A 39 23.82 -13.28 -3.28
C ALA A 39 24.32 -12.55 -2.03
N PHE A 40 25.18 -13.18 -1.23
CA PHE A 40 25.71 -12.61 0.01
C PHE A 40 27.20 -12.25 -0.05
N ASP A 41 27.82 -12.31 -1.23
CA ASP A 41 29.22 -11.89 -1.39
C ASP A 41 29.39 -10.41 -1.05
N GLY A 42 30.25 -10.12 -0.07
CA GLY A 42 30.48 -8.76 0.44
C GLY A 42 29.30 -8.11 1.17
N VAL A 43 28.16 -8.79 1.35
CA VAL A 43 26.96 -8.21 2.00
C VAL A 43 27.16 -8.08 3.51
N LYS A 44 26.79 -6.92 4.06
CA LYS A 44 26.86 -6.60 5.50
C LYS A 44 25.55 -6.00 6.01
N PRO A 45 25.25 -6.07 7.31
CA PRO A 45 24.08 -5.43 7.88
C PRO A 45 24.05 -3.91 7.67
N ASN A 46 22.98 -3.39 7.08
CA ASN A 46 22.79 -1.97 6.86
C ASN A 46 22.02 -1.32 8.03
N LEU A 47 22.76 -0.82 9.02
CA LEU A 47 22.19 -0.24 10.24
C LEU A 47 21.49 1.11 10.06
N LYS A 48 21.51 1.67 8.84
CA LYS A 48 20.78 2.91 8.52
C LYS A 48 19.32 2.64 8.14
N LEU A 49 18.94 1.38 7.94
CA LEU A 49 17.56 1.02 7.66
C LEU A 49 16.67 1.28 8.89
N PRO A 50 15.41 1.72 8.69
CA PRO A 50 14.48 1.91 9.79
C PRO A 50 13.94 0.57 10.31
N ASP A 51 13.30 0.62 11.48
CA ASP A 51 12.60 -0.49 12.16
C ASP A 51 13.48 -1.69 12.55
N LEU A 52 14.77 -1.45 12.78
CA LEU A 52 15.69 -2.46 13.28
C LEU A 52 15.65 -2.53 14.82
N VAL A 53 15.63 -3.77 15.33
CA VAL A 53 15.74 -4.09 16.75
C VAL A 53 17.11 -4.72 16.97
N MET A 54 17.98 -3.99 17.65
CA MET A 54 19.31 -4.49 18.00
C MET A 54 19.19 -5.78 18.84
N PRO A 55 20.10 -6.76 18.64
CA PRO A 55 20.11 -7.98 19.45
C PRO A 55 20.05 -7.66 20.96
N GLY A 56 19.10 -8.28 21.66
CA GLY A 56 18.87 -8.06 23.10
C GLY A 56 17.98 -6.86 23.47
N LYS A 57 17.38 -6.14 22.49
CA LYS A 57 16.39 -5.07 22.73
C LYS A 57 14.96 -5.54 22.42
N LYS A 58 13.97 -4.91 23.06
CA LYS A 58 12.53 -5.13 22.77
C LYS A 58 12.03 -4.12 21.74
N ALA A 59 11.10 -4.55 20.88
CA ALA A 59 10.41 -3.67 19.93
C ALA A 59 9.50 -2.67 20.65
N THR A 60 9.38 -1.46 20.12
CA THR A 60 8.44 -0.44 20.60
C THR A 60 7.62 0.13 19.43
N THR A 61 6.38 0.54 19.68
CA THR A 61 5.57 1.24 18.66
C THR A 61 6.22 2.61 18.36
N PRO A 62 6.45 2.97 17.09
CA PRO A 62 7.02 4.26 16.77
C PRO A 62 6.16 5.40 17.28
N ARG A 63 6.79 6.38 17.93
CA ARG A 63 6.09 7.58 18.44
C ARG A 63 5.54 8.44 17.29
N LYS A 64 6.31 8.62 16.21
CA LYS A 64 5.94 9.41 15.04
C LYS A 64 5.55 8.50 13.88
N GLN A 65 4.55 8.92 13.10
CA GLN A 65 4.24 8.32 11.80
C GLN A 65 5.11 8.99 10.72
N HIS A 66 5.75 8.19 9.87
CA HIS A 66 6.60 8.64 8.76
C HIS A 66 5.99 8.35 7.38
N GLN A 67 4.97 7.49 7.30
CA GLN A 67 4.26 7.15 6.07
C GLN A 67 3.15 8.17 5.81
N ALA A 68 3.27 8.92 4.70
CA ALA A 68 2.39 10.03 4.38
C ALA A 68 0.94 9.60 4.16
N GLU A 69 0.73 8.39 3.64
CA GLU A 69 -0.57 7.76 3.38
C GLU A 69 -1.35 7.36 4.63
N PHE A 70 -0.77 7.55 5.81
CA PHE A 70 -1.44 7.40 7.10
C PHE A 70 -1.44 8.73 7.89
N GLY A 71 -1.05 9.83 7.25
CA GLY A 71 -1.06 11.18 7.81
C GLY A 71 -2.36 11.94 7.50
N SER A 72 -2.27 13.27 7.41
CA SER A 72 -3.42 14.11 7.06
C SER A 72 -3.85 13.89 5.60
N PRO A 73 -5.13 13.54 5.34
CA PRO A 73 -5.65 13.39 3.98
C PRO A 73 -5.45 14.64 3.12
N GLY A 74 -5.69 15.85 3.66
CA GLY A 74 -5.52 17.09 2.91
C GLY A 74 -4.11 17.30 2.37
N ALA A 75 -3.09 17.00 3.18
CA ALA A 75 -1.69 17.07 2.75
C ALA A 75 -1.35 15.97 1.71
N TYR A 76 -1.94 14.78 1.86
CA TYR A 76 -1.72 13.66 0.93
C TYR A 76 -2.27 13.94 -0.47
N PHE A 77 -3.40 14.65 -0.55
CA PHE A 77 -4.05 15.05 -1.80
C PHE A 77 -3.70 16.48 -2.25
N ALA A 78 -2.61 17.05 -1.75
CA ALA A 78 -2.15 18.36 -2.21
C ALA A 78 -1.95 18.37 -3.73
N GLU A 79 -2.42 19.43 -4.40
CA GLU A 79 -2.46 19.50 -5.88
C GLU A 79 -1.10 19.23 -6.53
N LYS A 80 -0.02 19.76 -5.95
CA LYS A 80 1.35 19.52 -6.45
C LYS A 80 1.71 18.03 -6.49
N THR A 81 1.24 17.25 -5.52
CA THR A 81 1.54 15.82 -5.37
C THR A 81 0.73 15.01 -6.37
N VAL A 82 -0.59 15.25 -6.44
CA VAL A 82 -1.48 14.54 -7.36
C VAL A 82 -1.11 14.87 -8.81
N ARG A 83 -0.93 16.16 -9.12
CA ARG A 83 -0.63 16.63 -10.48
C ARG A 83 0.69 16.09 -11.02
N ALA A 84 1.70 15.90 -10.18
CA ALA A 84 2.97 15.30 -10.60
C ALA A 84 2.77 13.89 -11.17
N VAL A 85 1.92 13.08 -10.55
CA VAL A 85 1.57 11.74 -11.04
C VAL A 85 0.65 11.82 -12.26
N THR A 86 -0.41 12.63 -12.22
CA THR A 86 -1.42 12.63 -13.31
C THR A 86 -0.89 13.22 -14.60
N ALA A 87 -0.12 14.31 -14.54
CA ALA A 87 0.54 14.88 -15.72
C ALA A 87 1.58 13.92 -16.30
N GLY A 88 2.39 13.29 -15.44
CA GLY A 88 3.34 12.27 -15.86
C GLY A 88 2.65 11.09 -16.55
N GLY A 89 1.57 10.58 -15.95
CA GLY A 89 0.77 9.48 -16.48
C GLY A 89 0.24 9.75 -17.87
N ARG A 90 -0.34 10.94 -18.12
CA ARG A 90 -0.83 11.33 -19.45
C ARG A 90 0.27 11.32 -20.53
N THR A 91 1.47 11.80 -20.20
CA THR A 91 2.62 11.72 -21.13
C THR A 91 2.99 10.27 -21.45
N ARG A 92 2.99 9.37 -20.45
CA ARG A 92 3.36 7.96 -20.66
C ARG A 92 2.24 7.16 -21.32
N ALA A 93 0.98 7.54 -21.16
CA ALA A 93 -0.15 6.92 -21.84
C ALA A 93 0.04 6.98 -23.36
N ALA A 94 0.38 8.15 -23.90
CA ALA A 94 0.64 8.32 -25.32
C ALA A 94 1.88 7.53 -25.78
N ALA A 95 2.97 7.60 -25.02
CA ALA A 95 4.23 6.91 -25.36
C ALA A 95 4.12 5.37 -25.33
N ASN A 96 3.22 4.81 -24.52
CA ASN A 96 3.07 3.36 -24.31
C ASN A 96 1.72 2.82 -24.79
N ALA A 97 1.00 3.57 -25.64
CA ALA A 97 -0.38 3.26 -26.01
C ALA A 97 -0.58 1.83 -26.54
N ARG A 98 0.36 1.32 -27.35
CA ARG A 98 0.29 -0.04 -27.90
C ARG A 98 0.40 -1.11 -26.80
N ALA A 99 1.36 -0.97 -25.89
CA ALA A 99 1.54 -1.91 -24.79
C ALA A 99 0.35 -1.86 -23.84
N ILE A 100 -0.09 -0.65 -23.46
CA ILE A 100 -1.27 -0.44 -22.60
C ILE A 100 -2.51 -1.09 -23.21
N ALA A 101 -2.82 -0.85 -24.49
CA ALA A 101 -3.99 -1.43 -25.13
C ALA A 101 -3.94 -2.97 -25.17
N ALA A 102 -2.76 -3.57 -25.36
CA ALA A 102 -2.57 -5.00 -25.31
C ALA A 102 -2.79 -5.56 -23.88
N ILE A 103 -2.29 -4.87 -22.87
CA ILE A 103 -2.45 -5.22 -21.45
C ILE A 103 -3.93 -5.09 -21.04
N GLU A 104 -4.59 -3.99 -21.37
CA GLU A 104 -6.03 -3.78 -21.12
C GLU A 104 -6.88 -4.87 -21.76
N LYS A 105 -6.57 -5.24 -23.01
CA LYS A 105 -7.26 -6.33 -23.71
C LYS A 105 -7.12 -7.66 -22.96
N ARG A 106 -5.90 -7.97 -22.50
CA ARG A 106 -5.57 -9.22 -21.81
C ARG A 106 -6.14 -9.30 -20.39
N TYR A 107 -5.94 -8.25 -19.59
CA TYR A 107 -6.20 -8.26 -18.15
C TYR A 107 -7.49 -7.52 -17.76
N GLY A 108 -8.01 -6.63 -18.60
CA GLY A 108 -9.21 -5.84 -18.28
C GLY A 108 -9.01 -4.74 -17.23
N VAL A 109 -7.76 -4.45 -16.88
CA VAL A 109 -7.38 -3.34 -16.00
C VAL A 109 -7.09 -2.11 -16.89
N PRO A 110 -7.77 -0.96 -16.67
CA PRO A 110 -7.54 0.25 -17.46
C PRO A 110 -6.13 0.79 -17.30
N GLY A 111 -5.56 1.31 -18.39
CA GLY A 111 -4.20 1.82 -18.47
C GLY A 111 -3.94 2.98 -17.54
N GLU A 112 -4.92 3.86 -17.32
CA GLU A 112 -4.84 4.96 -16.36
C GLU A 112 -4.63 4.47 -14.91
N VAL A 113 -5.16 3.28 -14.56
CA VAL A 113 -4.95 2.66 -13.24
C VAL A 113 -3.52 2.16 -13.13
N LEU A 114 -3.02 1.49 -14.18
CA LEU A 114 -1.64 1.00 -14.23
C LEU A 114 -0.64 2.14 -14.14
N LEU A 115 -0.89 3.24 -14.86
CA LEU A 115 -0.06 4.44 -14.84
C LEU A 115 -0.13 5.17 -13.50
N ALA A 116 -1.30 5.24 -12.85
CA ALA A 116 -1.43 5.82 -11.53
C ALA A 116 -0.60 5.05 -10.48
N ILE A 117 -0.64 3.71 -10.51
CA ILE A 117 0.19 2.85 -9.64
C ILE A 117 1.66 3.07 -9.94
N TRP A 118 2.07 2.91 -11.21
CA TRP A 118 3.47 3.04 -11.60
C TRP A 118 4.06 4.42 -11.24
N GLY A 119 3.29 5.48 -11.46
CA GLY A 119 3.66 6.84 -11.06
C GLY A 119 3.76 7.02 -9.55
N ARG A 120 2.86 6.42 -8.78
CA ARG A 120 2.85 6.53 -7.32
C ARG A 120 3.97 5.74 -6.64
N GLU A 121 4.29 4.56 -7.19
CA GLU A 121 5.30 3.64 -6.63
C GLU A 121 6.73 4.12 -6.91
N SER A 122 7.03 4.50 -8.14
CA SER A 122 8.42 4.77 -8.55
C SER A 122 8.59 6.04 -9.38
N GLY A 123 7.56 6.87 -9.49
CA GLY A 123 7.62 8.06 -10.33
C GLY A 123 7.87 7.71 -11.80
N PHE A 124 7.26 6.63 -12.28
CA PHE A 124 7.50 6.08 -13.62
C PHE A 124 8.95 5.62 -13.84
N GLY A 125 9.56 5.01 -12.81
CA GLY A 125 10.97 4.58 -12.82
C GLY A 125 12.00 5.67 -12.53
N ALA A 126 11.60 6.92 -12.32
CA ALA A 126 12.52 8.02 -12.00
C ALA A 126 13.07 7.96 -10.56
N ALA A 127 12.38 7.28 -9.65
CA ALA A 127 12.87 7.07 -8.29
C ALA A 127 14.13 6.20 -8.29
N LYS A 128 15.19 6.69 -7.65
CA LYS A 128 16.43 5.90 -7.50
C LYS A 128 16.14 4.68 -6.61
N MET A 129 16.56 3.50 -7.07
CA MET A 129 16.58 2.26 -6.29
C MET A 129 18.03 1.88 -5.97
N PRO A 130 18.68 2.56 -5.01
CA PRO A 130 20.10 2.39 -4.78
C PRO A 130 20.44 1.11 -3.99
N TYR A 131 19.45 0.49 -3.34
CA TYR A 131 19.71 -0.60 -2.40
C TYR A 131 19.83 -1.94 -3.12
N ASP A 132 20.77 -2.74 -2.62
CA ASP A 132 20.85 -4.17 -2.92
C ASP A 132 19.76 -4.93 -2.12
N ALA A 133 18.98 -5.77 -2.80
CA ALA A 133 17.89 -6.50 -2.16
C ALA A 133 18.38 -7.48 -1.08
N PHE A 134 19.52 -8.15 -1.28
CA PHE A 134 20.06 -9.10 -0.31
C PHE A 134 20.63 -8.40 0.92
N GLU A 135 21.25 -7.22 0.75
CA GLU A 135 21.63 -6.36 1.88
C GLU A 135 20.41 -5.96 2.72
N VAL A 136 19.36 -5.45 2.08
CA VAL A 136 18.17 -4.95 2.77
C VAL A 136 17.38 -6.07 3.43
N LEU A 137 17.02 -7.10 2.67
CA LEU A 137 16.22 -8.22 3.17
C LEU A 137 17.01 -9.07 4.16
N GLY A 138 18.32 -9.27 3.95
CA GLY A 138 19.22 -9.91 4.90
C GLY A 138 19.26 -9.17 6.23
N THR A 139 19.50 -7.86 6.20
CA THR A 139 19.51 -7.03 7.41
C THR A 139 18.16 -7.10 8.14
N LYS A 140 17.04 -7.01 7.42
CA LYS A 140 15.72 -7.00 8.04
C LYS A 140 15.28 -8.38 8.54
N ALA A 141 15.61 -9.46 7.85
CA ALA A 141 15.39 -10.83 8.33
C ALA A 141 16.19 -11.10 9.61
N PHE A 142 17.40 -10.55 9.71
CA PHE A 142 18.24 -10.70 10.90
C PHE A 142 17.77 -9.83 12.08
N MET A 143 17.31 -8.61 11.84
CA MET A 143 17.20 -7.57 12.89
C MET A 143 15.86 -6.85 13.01
N ALA A 144 14.95 -6.92 12.05
CA ALA A 144 13.72 -6.13 12.09
C ALA A 144 12.71 -6.63 13.13
N THR A 145 11.65 -5.86 13.36
CA THR A 145 10.50 -6.31 14.17
C THR A 145 9.72 -7.47 13.53
N ARG A 146 9.69 -7.52 12.19
CA ARG A 146 8.98 -8.53 11.39
C ARG A 146 9.95 -9.53 10.72
N LYS A 147 10.83 -10.14 11.51
CA LYS A 147 11.91 -11.01 10.98
C LYS A 147 11.40 -12.12 10.06
N ASP A 148 10.36 -12.84 10.47
CA ASP A 148 9.83 -13.99 9.70
C ASP A 148 9.26 -13.59 8.34
N PHE A 149 8.62 -12.41 8.27
CA PHE A 149 8.17 -11.84 7.01
C PHE A 149 9.37 -11.57 6.08
N PHE A 150 10.37 -10.83 6.56
CA PHE A 150 11.54 -10.52 5.74
C PHE A 150 12.38 -11.75 5.41
N ARG A 151 12.40 -12.76 6.27
CA ARG A 151 13.03 -14.06 6.01
C ARG A 151 12.33 -14.79 4.86
N THR A 152 11.01 -14.79 4.84
CA THR A 152 10.21 -15.33 3.72
C THR A 152 10.55 -14.61 2.42
N GLU A 153 10.59 -13.28 2.45
CA GLU A 153 10.92 -12.46 1.27
C GLU A 153 12.38 -12.64 0.82
N LEU A 154 13.32 -12.81 1.75
CA LEU A 154 14.72 -13.06 1.44
C LEU A 154 14.91 -14.40 0.71
N VAL A 155 14.23 -15.45 1.17
CA VAL A 155 14.29 -16.76 0.50
C VAL A 155 13.64 -16.69 -0.88
N ALA A 156 12.52 -15.96 -1.03
CA ALA A 156 11.93 -15.70 -2.33
C ALA A 156 12.89 -14.93 -3.25
N ALA A 157 13.66 -13.96 -2.74
CA ALA A 157 14.67 -13.25 -3.52
C ALA A 157 15.79 -14.18 -4.02
N LEU A 158 16.22 -15.15 -3.21
CA LEU A 158 17.16 -16.19 -3.63
C LEU A 158 16.54 -17.08 -4.72
N GLU A 159 15.25 -17.45 -4.60
CA GLU A 159 14.55 -18.26 -5.60
C GLU A 159 14.46 -17.54 -6.96
N ILE A 160 14.24 -16.22 -6.97
CA ILE A 160 14.25 -15.40 -8.20
C ILE A 160 15.57 -15.58 -8.95
N VAL A 161 16.70 -15.51 -8.25
CA VAL A 161 18.03 -15.66 -8.84
C VAL A 161 18.30 -17.11 -9.25
N GLU A 162 17.94 -18.07 -8.40
CA GLU A 162 18.12 -19.51 -8.69
C GLU A 162 17.38 -19.92 -9.96
N ARG A 163 16.18 -19.39 -10.17
CA ARG A 163 15.37 -19.63 -11.38
C ARG A 163 15.85 -18.86 -12.60
N GLY A 164 16.88 -18.03 -12.47
CA GLY A 164 17.42 -17.20 -13.55
C GLY A 164 16.50 -16.07 -13.99
N LEU A 165 15.50 -15.70 -13.18
CA LEU A 165 14.52 -14.66 -13.52
C LEU A 165 15.13 -13.25 -13.43
N ALA A 166 16.13 -13.06 -12.56
CA ALA A 166 16.97 -11.88 -12.52
C ALA A 166 18.37 -12.25 -12.00
N PRO A 167 19.45 -11.67 -12.53
CA PRO A 167 20.77 -11.86 -11.96
C PRO A 167 20.90 -11.09 -10.62
N VAL A 168 21.79 -11.55 -9.73
CA VAL A 168 22.04 -10.93 -8.41
C VAL A 168 22.22 -9.41 -8.53
N GLY A 169 23.05 -8.94 -9.45
CA GLY A 169 23.34 -7.51 -9.62
C GLY A 169 22.14 -6.64 -10.06
N ALA A 170 21.09 -7.25 -10.63
CA ALA A 170 19.87 -6.57 -11.03
C ALA A 170 18.83 -6.49 -9.90
N MET A 171 19.02 -7.21 -8.78
CA MET A 171 18.09 -7.24 -7.65
C MET A 171 18.13 -5.92 -6.84
N LYS A 172 17.70 -4.83 -7.47
CA LYS A 172 17.59 -3.50 -6.86
C LYS A 172 16.25 -3.34 -6.16
N SER A 173 16.29 -2.70 -5.00
CA SER A 173 15.13 -2.55 -4.14
C SER A 173 15.03 -1.16 -3.50
N SER A 174 13.89 -0.90 -2.89
CA SER A 174 13.73 0.16 -1.89
C SER A 174 14.36 -0.24 -0.56
N TRP A 175 14.46 0.70 0.38
CA TRP A 175 14.91 0.43 1.74
C TRP A 175 14.07 -0.61 2.49
N ALA A 176 12.87 -0.93 1.99
CA ALA A 176 11.97 -1.94 2.54
C ALA A 176 12.11 -3.32 1.88
N GLY A 177 12.95 -3.46 0.84
CA GLY A 177 13.16 -4.70 0.11
C GLY A 177 12.16 -4.94 -1.03
N ALA A 178 11.37 -3.92 -1.39
CA ALA A 178 10.46 -3.97 -2.53
C ALA A 178 11.22 -3.68 -3.83
N LEU A 179 11.07 -4.57 -4.79
CA LEU A 179 11.83 -4.70 -6.04
C LEU A 179 11.22 -3.88 -7.18
N GLY A 180 12.11 -3.30 -7.99
CA GLY A 180 11.78 -2.75 -9.29
C GLY A 180 10.79 -1.58 -9.28
N GLN A 181 10.38 -1.19 -10.48
CA GLN A 181 9.44 -0.11 -10.69
C GLN A 181 8.03 -0.35 -10.11
N PRO A 182 7.48 -1.59 -10.05
CA PRO A 182 6.19 -1.83 -9.40
C PRO A 182 6.29 -1.97 -7.88
N GLN A 183 7.49 -1.88 -7.29
CA GLN A 183 7.72 -2.01 -5.86
C GLN A 183 7.18 -3.34 -5.27
N PHE A 184 7.38 -4.44 -5.98
CA PHE A 184 6.95 -5.76 -5.53
C PHE A 184 7.90 -6.34 -4.48
N MET A 185 7.35 -6.86 -3.38
CA MET A 185 8.12 -7.78 -2.55
C MET A 185 8.50 -9.03 -3.37
N PRO A 186 9.64 -9.70 -3.11
CA PRO A 186 10.07 -10.90 -3.84
C PRO A 186 9.00 -11.98 -4.01
N THR A 187 8.19 -12.28 -3.00
CA THR A 187 7.08 -13.24 -3.13
C THR A 187 5.99 -12.77 -4.09
N SER A 188 5.78 -11.45 -4.22
CA SER A 188 4.88 -10.86 -5.21
C SER A 188 5.49 -10.91 -6.61
N PHE A 189 6.80 -10.71 -6.75
CA PHE A 189 7.48 -10.90 -8.03
C PHE A 189 7.28 -12.33 -8.56
N LEU A 190 7.59 -13.35 -7.74
CA LEU A 190 7.47 -14.75 -8.15
C LEU A 190 6.04 -15.15 -8.57
N ARG A 191 5.02 -14.51 -7.98
CA ARG A 191 3.60 -14.79 -8.26
C ARG A 191 3.03 -13.98 -9.41
N HIS A 192 3.50 -12.75 -9.62
CA HIS A 192 2.78 -11.77 -10.42
C HIS A 192 3.60 -11.13 -11.53
N ALA A 193 4.93 -11.21 -11.48
CA ALA A 193 5.75 -10.60 -12.51
C ALA A 193 5.63 -11.39 -13.83
N VAL A 194 5.51 -10.69 -14.96
CA VAL A 194 5.25 -11.26 -16.28
C VAL A 194 6.20 -10.68 -17.31
N ASP A 195 6.81 -11.56 -18.11
CA ASP A 195 7.43 -11.23 -19.40
C ASP A 195 6.30 -10.95 -20.40
N PHE A 196 6.10 -9.68 -20.72
CA PHE A 196 5.01 -9.23 -21.58
C PHE A 196 5.46 -8.90 -22.99
N ASP A 197 6.68 -8.42 -23.17
CA ASP A 197 7.22 -8.13 -24.50
C ASP A 197 7.81 -9.36 -25.21
N GLY A 198 7.98 -10.49 -24.50
CA GLY A 198 8.30 -11.80 -25.05
C GLY A 198 9.79 -12.00 -25.30
N ASP A 199 10.66 -11.24 -24.64
CA ASP A 199 12.12 -11.34 -24.80
C ASP A 199 12.75 -12.46 -23.94
N GLY A 200 11.94 -13.18 -23.16
CA GLY A 200 12.34 -14.26 -22.27
C GLY A 200 12.75 -13.79 -20.87
N ARG A 201 12.59 -12.51 -20.54
CA ARG A 201 12.97 -11.91 -19.25
C ARG A 201 11.76 -11.27 -18.59
N VAL A 202 11.75 -11.31 -17.27
CA VAL A 202 10.73 -10.63 -16.45
C VAL A 202 11.36 -9.37 -15.85
N ASP A 203 11.59 -8.35 -16.67
CA ASP A 203 12.34 -7.15 -16.27
C ASP A 203 11.44 -6.03 -15.73
N ILE A 204 11.01 -6.19 -14.48
CA ILE A 204 10.27 -5.14 -13.76
C ILE A 204 11.12 -3.93 -13.34
N TRP A 205 12.41 -3.89 -13.70
CA TRP A 205 13.31 -2.77 -13.41
C TRP A 205 13.44 -1.83 -14.60
N ASN A 206 13.43 -2.34 -15.84
CA ASN A 206 13.67 -1.53 -17.03
C ASN A 206 12.63 -1.70 -18.15
N SER A 207 11.87 -2.80 -18.18
CA SER A 207 10.80 -3.00 -19.17
C SER A 207 9.49 -2.36 -18.71
N VAL A 208 9.04 -1.34 -19.45
CA VAL A 208 7.72 -0.72 -19.22
C VAL A 208 6.58 -1.70 -19.49
N PRO A 209 6.58 -2.47 -20.60
CA PRO A 209 5.59 -3.52 -20.82
C PRO A 209 5.50 -4.52 -19.66
N ASP A 210 6.63 -5.05 -19.18
CA ASP A 210 6.64 -6.01 -18.06
C ASP A 210 6.15 -5.39 -16.77
N THR A 211 6.60 -4.16 -16.46
CA THR A 211 6.15 -3.44 -15.27
C THR A 211 4.63 -3.27 -15.26
N LEU A 212 4.06 -2.75 -16.36
CA LEU A 212 2.61 -2.50 -16.45
C LEU A 212 1.80 -3.80 -16.47
N ALA A 213 2.29 -4.83 -17.17
CA ALA A 213 1.62 -6.13 -17.22
C ALA A 213 1.67 -6.86 -15.88
N SER A 214 2.78 -6.72 -15.14
CA SER A 214 2.94 -7.28 -13.81
C SER A 214 1.99 -6.62 -12.80
N ILE A 215 1.81 -5.29 -12.88
CA ILE A 215 0.80 -4.56 -12.10
C ILE A 215 -0.61 -5.07 -12.46
N ALA A 216 -0.92 -5.22 -13.76
CA ALA A 216 -2.23 -5.70 -14.20
C ALA A 216 -2.50 -7.13 -13.71
N ASN A 217 -1.52 -8.03 -13.82
CA ASN A 217 -1.61 -9.41 -13.36
C ASN A 217 -1.82 -9.50 -11.84
N TYR A 218 -1.13 -8.64 -11.07
CA TYR A 218 -1.35 -8.51 -9.63
C TYR A 218 -2.82 -8.15 -9.33
N LEU A 219 -3.35 -7.10 -9.95
CA LEU A 219 -4.73 -6.66 -9.71
C LEU A 219 -5.75 -7.72 -10.11
N VAL A 220 -5.53 -8.44 -11.22
CA VAL A 220 -6.39 -9.56 -11.64
C VAL A 220 -6.35 -10.70 -10.63
N HIS A 221 -5.16 -11.07 -10.13
CA HIS A 221 -5.02 -12.12 -9.11
C HIS A 221 -5.85 -11.80 -7.86
N TYR A 222 -5.88 -10.53 -7.44
CA TYR A 222 -6.65 -10.08 -6.28
C TYR A 222 -8.12 -9.76 -6.58
N GLY A 223 -8.60 -10.04 -7.80
CA GLY A 223 -10.02 -10.00 -8.12
C GLY A 223 -10.51 -8.71 -8.77
N TRP A 224 -9.67 -8.02 -9.54
CA TRP A 224 -10.11 -6.87 -10.34
C TRP A 224 -11.33 -7.21 -11.21
N VAL A 225 -12.39 -6.42 -11.05
CA VAL A 225 -13.65 -6.54 -11.79
C VAL A 225 -13.57 -5.70 -13.06
N LYS A 226 -13.38 -6.37 -14.20
CA LYS A 226 -13.34 -5.73 -15.53
C LYS A 226 -14.61 -4.91 -15.81
N GLY A 227 -14.43 -3.71 -16.35
CA GLY A 227 -15.53 -2.80 -16.73
C GLY A 227 -16.18 -2.04 -15.57
N ARG A 228 -15.68 -2.23 -14.33
CA ARG A 228 -16.16 -1.54 -13.13
C ARG A 228 -15.13 -0.53 -12.64
N GLY A 229 -15.56 0.69 -12.32
CA GLY A 229 -14.68 1.72 -11.76
C GLY A 229 -14.32 1.45 -10.30
N TRP A 230 -13.36 2.19 -9.74
CA TRP A 230 -12.95 2.06 -8.34
C TRP A 230 -13.99 2.63 -7.36
N GLY A 231 -14.69 3.71 -7.73
CA GLY A 231 -15.64 4.38 -6.85
C GLY A 231 -16.18 5.68 -7.41
N LEU A 232 -17.08 6.31 -6.65
CA LEU A 232 -17.77 7.55 -7.01
C LEU A 232 -17.82 8.48 -5.79
N GLU A 233 -17.43 9.74 -5.97
CA GLU A 233 -17.61 10.76 -4.93
C GLU A 233 -19.10 11.07 -4.72
N VAL A 234 -19.50 11.16 -3.45
CA VAL A 234 -20.90 11.36 -3.04
C VAL A 234 -21.03 12.39 -1.92
N THR A 235 -22.23 12.95 -1.79
CA THR A 235 -22.67 13.65 -0.59
C THR A 235 -23.44 12.69 0.31
N VAL A 236 -23.15 12.74 1.62
CA VAL A 236 -23.75 11.86 2.62
C VAL A 236 -24.57 12.72 3.59
N PRO A 237 -25.90 12.56 3.66
CA PRO A 237 -26.73 13.29 4.62
C PRO A 237 -26.29 13.06 6.07
N GLU A 238 -26.57 14.02 6.96
CA GLU A 238 -26.24 13.88 8.39
C GLU A 238 -26.97 12.68 9.04
N ALA A 239 -28.20 12.41 8.61
CA ALA A 239 -28.99 11.27 9.08
C ALA A 239 -28.38 9.90 8.75
N VAL A 240 -27.51 9.80 7.74
CA VAL A 240 -26.83 8.55 7.38
C VAL A 240 -25.58 8.41 8.22
N SER A 241 -25.55 7.46 9.16
CA SER A 241 -24.41 7.26 10.05
C SER A 241 -23.09 6.99 9.29
N CYS A 242 -22.03 7.72 9.63
CA CYS A 242 -20.68 7.47 9.11
C CYS A 242 -20.09 6.13 9.59
N SER A 243 -20.69 5.50 10.61
CA SER A 243 -20.30 4.17 11.09
C SER A 243 -20.75 3.03 10.16
N LEU A 244 -21.43 3.34 9.06
CA LEU A 244 -21.73 2.41 7.98
C LEU A 244 -20.57 2.26 6.98
N GLU A 245 -19.42 2.88 7.25
CA GLU A 245 -18.18 2.73 6.47
C GLU A 245 -17.62 1.29 6.55
N GLY A 246 -17.06 0.81 5.43
CA GLY A 246 -16.20 -0.37 5.39
C GLY A 246 -16.65 -1.47 4.42
N PRO A 247 -15.73 -2.40 4.07
CA PRO A 247 -16.02 -3.52 3.17
C PRO A 247 -17.00 -4.53 3.76
N ASP A 248 -17.15 -4.56 5.09
CA ASP A 248 -18.05 -5.43 5.83
C ASP A 248 -19.44 -4.82 6.07
N GLN A 249 -19.73 -3.68 5.43
CA GLN A 249 -21.01 -2.96 5.50
C GLN A 249 -21.61 -2.69 4.12
N GLY A 250 -21.25 -3.52 3.13
CA GLY A 250 -21.71 -3.41 1.75
C GLY A 250 -23.23 -3.36 1.61
N LYS A 251 -23.69 -2.55 0.66
CA LYS A 251 -25.10 -2.47 0.25
C LYS A 251 -25.19 -2.30 -1.26
N ARG A 252 -26.34 -2.61 -1.85
CA ARG A 252 -26.60 -2.20 -3.24
C ARG A 252 -26.54 -0.68 -3.33
N ILE A 253 -26.00 -0.16 -4.42
CA ILE A 253 -25.89 1.30 -4.64
C ILE A 253 -27.27 1.99 -4.61
N SER A 254 -28.32 1.30 -5.07
CA SER A 254 -29.72 1.74 -4.90
C SER A 254 -30.09 1.98 -3.44
N GLN A 255 -29.69 1.11 -2.51
CA GLN A 255 -30.01 1.27 -1.09
C GLN A 255 -29.27 2.47 -0.48
N TRP A 256 -28.04 2.74 -0.91
CA TRP A 256 -27.35 3.98 -0.52
C TRP A 256 -28.09 5.21 -1.05
N ALA A 257 -28.58 5.16 -2.29
CA ALA A 257 -29.37 6.24 -2.88
C ALA A 257 -30.71 6.45 -2.14
N ASP A 258 -31.38 5.37 -1.74
CA ASP A 258 -32.64 5.42 -0.96
C ASP A 258 -32.42 6.04 0.43
N MET A 259 -31.22 5.91 1.00
CA MET A 259 -30.80 6.60 2.23
C MET A 259 -30.48 8.09 2.01
N GLY A 260 -30.61 8.60 0.78
CA GLY A 260 -30.37 9.99 0.41
C GLY A 260 -28.92 10.32 0.03
N ILE A 261 -28.03 9.33 -0.08
CA ILE A 261 -26.68 9.54 -0.63
C ILE A 261 -26.81 9.87 -2.12
N LYS A 262 -26.15 10.94 -2.57
CA LYS A 262 -26.19 11.39 -3.97
C LYS A 262 -24.78 11.54 -4.50
N ARG A 263 -24.55 11.31 -5.79
CA ARG A 263 -23.27 11.70 -6.37
C ARG A 263 -23.12 13.21 -6.38
N VAL A 264 -21.88 13.66 -6.27
CA VAL A 264 -21.52 15.07 -6.41
C VAL A 264 -21.92 15.61 -7.79
N ALA A 265 -22.06 16.94 -7.87
CA ALA A 265 -22.54 17.66 -9.05
C ALA A 265 -23.91 17.15 -9.57
N ALA A 266 -24.76 16.65 -8.68
CA ALA A 266 -26.10 16.13 -8.97
C ALA A 266 -26.14 15.04 -10.06
N ARG A 267 -25.03 14.32 -10.27
CA ARG A 267 -24.96 13.25 -11.28
C ARG A 267 -25.79 12.04 -10.82
N PRO A 268 -26.49 11.33 -11.72
CA PRO A 268 -27.10 10.06 -11.37
C PRO A 268 -26.04 8.99 -11.13
N PHE A 269 -26.32 8.03 -10.24
CA PHE A 269 -25.57 6.78 -10.22
C PHE A 269 -25.72 6.07 -11.57
N PRO A 270 -24.66 5.47 -12.12
CA PRO A 270 -24.78 4.70 -13.36
C PRO A 270 -25.83 3.61 -13.21
N ALA A 271 -26.78 3.50 -14.15
CA ALA A 271 -27.89 2.55 -14.04
C ALA A 271 -27.43 1.10 -13.83
N ARG A 272 -26.35 0.69 -14.50
CA ARG A 272 -25.72 -0.63 -14.36
C ARG A 272 -25.16 -0.89 -12.95
N GLU A 273 -24.81 0.15 -12.20
CA GLU A 273 -24.22 0.05 -10.86
C GLU A 273 -25.29 -0.01 -9.75
N LEU A 274 -26.53 0.44 -10.00
CA LEU A 274 -27.58 0.53 -8.96
C LEU A 274 -27.87 -0.80 -8.24
N LYS A 275 -27.76 -1.93 -8.96
CA LYS A 275 -27.96 -3.27 -8.40
C LYS A 275 -26.68 -3.88 -7.84
N ALA A 276 -25.52 -3.32 -8.17
CA ALA A 276 -24.23 -3.80 -7.72
C ALA A 276 -23.96 -3.35 -6.27
N GLU A 277 -23.16 -4.13 -5.56
CA GLU A 277 -22.72 -3.80 -4.21
C GLU A 277 -21.67 -2.69 -4.23
N GLY A 278 -21.83 -1.70 -3.36
CA GLY A 278 -20.84 -0.66 -3.08
C GLY A 278 -20.71 -0.41 -1.59
N PHE A 279 -19.62 0.25 -1.21
CA PHE A 279 -19.21 0.44 0.17
C PHE A 279 -19.01 1.92 0.44
N LEU A 280 -19.52 2.40 1.59
CA LEU A 280 -19.22 3.75 2.03
C LEU A 280 -17.74 3.83 2.43
N LEU A 281 -17.05 4.84 1.92
CA LEU A 281 -15.69 5.22 2.28
C LEU A 281 -15.69 6.69 2.73
N MET A 282 -15.16 6.93 3.92
CA MET A 282 -15.03 8.25 4.54
C MET A 282 -13.64 8.37 5.18
N PRO A 283 -12.60 8.61 4.37
CA PRO A 283 -11.21 8.48 4.82
C PRO A 283 -10.81 9.57 5.84
N ALA A 284 -11.61 10.62 5.96
CA ALA A 284 -11.51 11.70 6.95
C ALA A 284 -12.73 11.75 7.89
N GLY A 285 -13.50 10.65 7.99
CA GLY A 285 -14.81 10.67 8.63
C GLY A 285 -15.71 11.75 8.00
N ARG A 286 -16.45 12.49 8.81
CA ARG A 286 -17.26 13.65 8.39
C ARG A 286 -16.45 14.88 7.98
N GLY A 287 -15.14 14.89 8.23
CA GLY A 287 -14.25 16.02 7.95
C GLY A 287 -13.68 16.06 6.53
N GLY A 288 -14.27 15.36 5.55
CA GLY A 288 -13.76 15.34 4.18
C GLY A 288 -14.74 14.78 3.16
N PRO A 289 -14.31 14.63 1.88
CA PRO A 289 -15.10 13.99 0.84
C PRO A 289 -15.41 12.54 1.21
N ALA A 290 -16.58 12.07 0.74
CA ALA A 290 -17.06 10.71 0.92
C ALA A 290 -17.29 10.04 -0.43
N PHE A 291 -17.23 8.71 -0.44
CA PHE A 291 -17.31 7.93 -1.66
C PHE A 291 -18.18 6.71 -1.45
N ILE A 292 -18.88 6.29 -2.51
CA ILE A 292 -19.32 4.91 -2.65
C ILE A 292 -18.31 4.21 -3.54
N VAL A 293 -17.51 3.33 -2.94
CA VAL A 293 -16.46 2.57 -3.63
C VAL A 293 -16.95 1.18 -4.01
N THR A 294 -16.29 0.58 -4.98
CA THR A 294 -16.57 -0.77 -5.48
C THR A 294 -15.54 -1.77 -4.93
N PRO A 295 -15.67 -3.09 -5.17
CA PRO A 295 -14.63 -4.07 -4.88
C PRO A 295 -13.26 -3.69 -5.46
N ASN A 296 -13.20 -3.00 -6.61
CA ASN A 296 -11.93 -2.59 -7.22
C ASN A 296 -11.12 -1.63 -6.34
N PHE A 297 -11.77 -0.81 -5.51
CA PHE A 297 -11.05 -0.02 -4.50
C PHE A 297 -10.31 -0.92 -3.49
N TYR A 298 -10.93 -2.01 -3.06
CA TYR A 298 -10.31 -2.97 -2.15
C TYR A 298 -9.24 -3.83 -2.84
N VAL A 299 -9.33 -4.03 -4.16
CA VAL A 299 -8.23 -4.61 -4.96
C VAL A 299 -7.02 -3.67 -4.95
N LEU A 300 -7.21 -2.36 -5.12
CA LEU A 300 -6.12 -1.37 -5.01
C LEU A 300 -5.48 -1.39 -3.61
N LYS A 301 -6.28 -1.63 -2.57
CA LYS A 301 -5.77 -1.78 -1.20
C LYS A 301 -4.94 -3.03 -0.96
N GLN A 302 -5.00 -4.04 -1.84
CA GLN A 302 -4.08 -5.18 -1.74
C GLN A 302 -2.65 -4.73 -2.07
N TYR A 303 -2.51 -3.77 -2.99
CA TYR A 303 -1.22 -3.20 -3.38
C TYR A 303 -0.57 -2.41 -2.23
N ASN A 304 -1.36 -1.57 -1.54
CA ASN A 304 -0.98 -0.91 -0.29
C ASN A 304 -2.23 -0.72 0.57
N THR A 305 -2.16 -1.15 1.83
CA THR A 305 -3.32 -1.28 2.74
C THR A 305 -3.92 0.05 3.21
N SER A 306 -3.38 1.20 2.79
CA SER A 306 -3.92 2.52 3.09
C SER A 306 -5.16 2.87 2.22
N ASP A 307 -6.20 3.40 2.87
CA ASP A 307 -7.36 3.99 2.19
C ASP A 307 -6.97 5.21 1.34
N LEU A 308 -6.06 6.05 1.84
CA LEU A 308 -5.60 7.24 1.13
C LEU A 308 -4.81 6.86 -0.12
N TYR A 309 -3.98 5.82 -0.04
CA TYR A 309 -3.27 5.29 -1.19
C TYR A 309 -4.25 4.82 -2.27
N ALA A 310 -5.19 3.94 -1.93
CA ALA A 310 -6.14 3.41 -2.90
C ALA A 310 -7.01 4.51 -3.52
N LEU A 311 -7.41 5.51 -2.72
CA LEU A 311 -8.12 6.68 -3.21
C LEU A 311 -7.26 7.55 -4.13
N PHE A 312 -5.95 7.70 -3.85
CA PHE A 312 -5.01 8.38 -4.74
C PHE A 312 -4.86 7.68 -6.06
N ILE A 313 -4.77 6.35 -6.09
CA ILE A 313 -4.70 5.60 -7.33
C ILE A 313 -5.98 5.78 -8.14
N GLY A 314 -7.16 5.60 -7.51
CA GLY A 314 -8.44 5.80 -8.18
C GLY A 314 -8.63 7.22 -8.72
N HIS A 315 -8.44 8.23 -7.88
CA HIS A 315 -8.57 9.63 -8.28
C HIS A 315 -7.50 10.04 -9.32
N GLY A 316 -6.28 9.55 -9.18
CA GLY A 316 -5.20 9.76 -10.13
C GLY A 316 -5.52 9.17 -11.50
N ALA A 317 -6.07 7.95 -11.53
CA ALA A 317 -6.53 7.31 -12.75
C ALA A 317 -7.64 8.14 -13.44
N ASP A 318 -8.64 8.59 -12.68
CA ASP A 318 -9.71 9.46 -13.22
C ASP A 318 -9.14 10.74 -13.84
N ARG A 319 -8.12 11.36 -13.21
CA ARG A 319 -7.45 12.57 -13.71
C ARG A 319 -6.54 12.31 -14.90
N ILE A 320 -5.94 11.13 -15.00
CA ILE A 320 -5.16 10.72 -16.18
C ILE A 320 -6.11 10.57 -17.37
N ALA A 321 -7.26 9.91 -17.18
CA ALA A 321 -8.23 9.65 -18.24
C ALA A 321 -8.99 10.91 -18.69
N ASN A 322 -9.44 11.75 -17.73
CA ASN A 322 -10.42 12.80 -17.99
C ASN A 322 -9.88 14.23 -17.83
N GLY A 323 -8.60 14.37 -17.48
CA GLY A 323 -8.00 15.67 -17.17
C GLY A 323 -8.09 16.03 -15.68
N ASP A 324 -7.34 17.07 -15.30
CA ASP A 324 -7.21 17.44 -13.90
C ASP A 324 -8.52 18.03 -13.34
N SER A 325 -9.02 17.40 -12.28
CA SER A 325 -10.15 17.87 -11.48
C SER A 325 -9.90 17.51 -10.03
N ASN A 326 -10.37 18.35 -9.11
CA ASN A 326 -10.27 18.11 -7.67
C ASN A 326 -11.56 17.46 -7.16
N PHE A 327 -11.49 16.92 -5.93
CA PHE A 327 -12.69 16.53 -5.21
C PHE A 327 -13.66 17.71 -5.07
N SER A 328 -14.95 17.42 -5.10
CA SER A 328 -15.98 18.42 -4.84
C SER A 328 -16.02 18.80 -3.35
N GLY A 329 -15.83 17.81 -2.47
CA GLY A 329 -15.66 18.00 -1.03
C GLY A 329 -14.27 18.54 -0.69
N ARG A 330 -14.22 19.39 0.35
CA ARG A 330 -12.95 19.89 0.90
C ARG A 330 -12.47 18.99 2.04
N TRP A 331 -11.16 18.81 2.14
CA TRP A 331 -10.52 18.21 3.30
C TRP A 331 -10.52 19.22 4.45
N GLY A 332 -11.08 18.85 5.58
CA GLY A 332 -10.95 19.60 6.83
C GLY A 332 -9.58 19.38 7.48
N GLU A 333 -9.33 20.14 8.56
CA GLU A 333 -8.13 20.05 9.39
C GLU A 333 -8.18 18.79 10.28
N VAL A 334 -8.10 17.61 9.67
CA VAL A 334 -8.09 16.32 10.35
C VAL A 334 -6.70 15.67 10.28
N GLY A 335 -6.37 14.90 11.33
CA GLY A 335 -5.08 14.24 11.51
C GLY A 335 -4.24 14.91 12.59
N GLY A 336 -2.91 14.81 12.48
CA GLY A 336 -1.98 15.48 13.40
C GLY A 336 -1.73 14.80 14.74
N LEU A 337 -2.52 13.78 15.11
CA LEU A 337 -2.25 12.93 16.26
C LEU A 337 -0.97 12.09 16.06
N HIS A 338 -0.23 11.83 17.15
CA HIS A 338 0.86 10.88 17.07
C HIS A 338 0.34 9.47 16.88
N ARG A 339 1.13 8.62 16.23
CA ARG A 339 0.84 7.19 16.09
C ARG A 339 0.61 6.53 17.47
N SER A 340 1.34 6.97 18.50
CA SER A 340 1.14 6.51 19.87
C SER A 340 -0.20 6.93 20.47
N ASP A 341 -0.72 8.11 20.12
CA ASP A 341 -2.00 8.61 20.62
C ASP A 341 -3.14 7.80 20.02
N ILE A 342 -3.07 7.52 18.70
CA ILE A 342 -4.03 6.67 18.00
C ILE A 342 -3.97 5.24 18.54
N ALA A 343 -2.78 4.68 18.80
CA ALA A 343 -2.66 3.35 19.39
C ALA A 343 -3.25 3.28 20.81
N THR A 344 -3.14 4.36 21.58
CA THR A 344 -3.74 4.45 22.91
C THR A 344 -5.27 4.46 22.81
N LEU A 345 -5.80 5.29 21.92
CA LEU A 345 -7.23 5.35 21.61
C LEU A 345 -7.79 3.98 21.17
N GLN A 346 -7.09 3.29 20.27
CA GLN A 346 -7.48 1.96 19.79
C GLN A 346 -7.57 0.95 20.95
N ARG A 347 -6.58 0.90 21.85
CA ARG A 347 -6.62 0.00 23.02
C ARG A 347 -7.77 0.32 23.97
N ALA A 348 -8.07 1.61 24.18
CA ALA A 348 -9.20 2.00 25.00
C ALA A 348 -10.54 1.55 24.39
N LEU A 349 -10.71 1.74 23.08
CA LEU A 349 -11.88 1.23 22.35
C LEU A 349 -11.97 -0.30 22.39
N GLU A 350 -10.85 -1.02 22.25
CA GLU A 350 -10.81 -2.49 22.40
C GLU A 350 -11.24 -2.92 23.81
N ALA A 351 -10.78 -2.22 24.85
CA ALA A 351 -11.16 -2.50 26.24
C ALA A 351 -12.66 -2.28 26.51
N GLU A 352 -13.31 -1.39 25.76
CA GLU A 352 -14.76 -1.19 25.78
C GLU A 352 -15.53 -2.17 24.86
N GLY A 353 -14.83 -3.07 24.16
CA GLY A 353 -15.43 -4.10 23.30
C GLY A 353 -15.68 -3.68 21.85
N TYR A 354 -15.09 -2.58 21.38
CA TYR A 354 -15.17 -2.18 19.98
C TYR A 354 -14.09 -2.86 19.11
N ASP A 355 -14.48 -3.30 17.92
CA ASP A 355 -13.54 -3.83 16.92
C ASP A 355 -12.85 -2.69 16.16
N VAL A 356 -11.58 -2.43 16.49
CA VAL A 356 -10.72 -1.47 15.78
C VAL A 356 -9.78 -2.15 14.78
N GLY A 357 -9.85 -3.48 14.65
CA GLY A 357 -8.89 -4.31 13.93
C GLY A 357 -7.67 -4.65 14.80
N SER A 358 -6.78 -3.68 14.98
CA SER A 358 -5.63 -3.80 15.89
C SER A 358 -5.18 -2.43 16.37
N ALA A 359 -4.56 -2.39 17.56
CA ALA A 359 -3.95 -1.19 18.13
C ALA A 359 -2.56 -0.84 17.51
N ASP A 360 -2.51 -0.67 16.19
CA ASP A 360 -1.28 -0.40 15.42
C ASP A 360 -0.94 1.09 15.25
N GLY A 361 -1.81 1.98 15.72
CA GLY A 361 -1.74 3.43 15.61
C GLY A 361 -2.14 3.99 14.25
N LEU A 362 -2.80 3.20 13.40
CA LEU A 362 -3.27 3.59 12.06
C LEU A 362 -4.80 3.61 12.05
N PRO A 363 -5.45 4.76 11.82
CA PRO A 363 -6.90 4.87 11.95
C PRO A 363 -7.62 4.38 10.69
N GLY A 364 -7.60 3.07 10.43
CA GLY A 364 -8.34 2.43 9.34
C GLY A 364 -9.86 2.46 9.56
N PHE A 365 -10.64 1.95 8.59
CA PHE A 365 -12.11 2.00 8.63
C PHE A 365 -12.72 1.40 9.91
N LYS A 366 -12.15 0.32 10.45
CA LYS A 366 -12.62 -0.28 11.71
C LYS A 366 -12.46 0.67 12.89
N THR A 367 -11.30 1.32 12.99
CA THR A 367 -11.05 2.36 14.00
C THR A 367 -12.03 3.52 13.84
N ARG A 368 -12.16 4.09 12.63
CA ARG A 368 -13.07 5.22 12.34
C ARG A 368 -14.53 4.90 12.65
N ARG A 369 -15.00 3.72 12.26
CA ARG A 369 -16.34 3.24 12.58
C ARG A 369 -16.56 3.10 14.08
N SER A 370 -15.60 2.49 14.78
CA SER A 370 -15.70 2.29 16.24
C SER A 370 -15.71 3.60 17.00
N ILE A 371 -14.93 4.58 16.55
CA ILE A 371 -15.01 5.97 17.03
C ILE A 371 -16.43 6.53 16.85
N GLY A 372 -17.01 6.41 15.66
CA GLY A 372 -18.36 6.91 15.39
C GLY A 372 -19.43 6.27 16.28
N LYS A 373 -19.36 4.94 16.47
CA LYS A 373 -20.26 4.21 17.37
C LYS A 373 -20.11 4.66 18.82
N TRP A 374 -18.86 4.80 19.29
CA TRP A 374 -18.57 5.28 20.63
C TRP A 374 -19.08 6.71 20.83
N GLN A 375 -18.83 7.62 19.88
CA GLN A 375 -19.30 9.00 19.92
C GLN A 375 -20.83 9.06 20.04
N ALA A 376 -21.54 8.33 19.18
CA ALA A 376 -23.00 8.28 19.21
C ALA A 376 -23.54 7.71 20.54
N ARG A 377 -22.94 6.63 21.05
CA ARG A 377 -23.32 6.02 22.34
C ARG A 377 -23.14 6.99 23.51
N ASN A 378 -22.18 7.90 23.42
CA ASN A 378 -21.86 8.88 24.44
C ASN A 378 -22.48 10.28 24.18
N GLY A 379 -23.51 10.37 23.32
CA GLY A 379 -24.22 11.62 23.05
C GLY A 379 -23.37 12.68 22.33
N ARG A 380 -22.25 12.30 21.71
CA ARG A 380 -21.39 13.18 20.91
C ARG A 380 -21.74 13.08 19.44
N ALA A 381 -21.48 14.15 18.68
CA ALA A 381 -21.56 14.10 17.23
C ALA A 381 -20.61 13.04 16.67
N ALA A 382 -21.12 12.11 15.86
CA ALA A 382 -20.33 11.05 15.27
C ALA A 382 -19.50 11.60 14.09
N THR A 383 -18.27 12.02 14.37
CA THR A 383 -17.30 12.47 13.36
C THR A 383 -16.68 11.29 12.61
N CYS A 384 -16.64 10.09 13.24
CA CYS A 384 -15.94 8.90 12.74
C CYS A 384 -14.46 9.17 12.40
N PHE A 385 -13.81 10.07 13.14
CA PHE A 385 -12.39 10.36 12.95
C PHE A 385 -11.73 10.64 14.31
N PRO A 386 -10.48 10.19 14.53
CA PRO A 386 -9.80 10.44 15.80
C PRO A 386 -9.41 11.91 15.96
N ASP A 387 -9.62 12.44 17.16
CA ASP A 387 -9.22 13.78 17.57
C ASP A 387 -8.64 13.77 19.01
N ALA A 388 -8.05 14.89 19.44
CA ALA A 388 -7.37 14.98 20.73
C ALA A 388 -8.34 14.90 21.92
N ASP A 389 -9.56 15.41 21.76
CA ASP A 389 -10.60 15.40 22.78
C ASP A 389 -11.08 13.96 23.04
N LEU A 390 -11.15 13.15 21.99
CA LEU A 390 -11.49 11.74 22.07
C LEU A 390 -10.39 10.92 22.73
N VAL A 391 -9.11 11.18 22.40
CA VAL A 391 -7.97 10.55 23.10
C VAL A 391 -8.01 10.87 24.60
N THR A 392 -8.39 12.09 24.97
CA THR A 392 -8.49 12.51 26.37
C THR A 392 -9.70 11.87 27.06
N ALA A 393 -10.83 11.75 26.37
CA ALA A 393 -12.06 11.18 26.94
C ALA A 393 -12.03 9.65 27.14
N LEU A 394 -11.14 8.95 26.43
CA LEU A 394 -10.95 7.50 26.50
C LEU A 394 -9.77 7.09 27.41
N LYS A 395 -9.00 8.06 27.93
CA LYS A 395 -8.05 7.85 29.03
C LYS A 395 -8.80 7.89 30.35
#